data_AF-A0A2D2M222-F1
#
_entry.id   AF-A0A2D2M222-F1
#
_cell.length_a   1.000
_cell.length_b   1.000
_cell.length_c   1.000
_cell.angle_alpha   90.00
_cell.angle_beta   90.00
_cell.angle_gamma   90.00
#
_symmetry.space_group_name_H-M   'P 1'
#
loop_
_entity.id
_entity.type
_entity.pdbx_description
1 polymer ?
#
loop_
_entity_poly.entity_id
_entity_poly.type
_entity_poly.pdbx_seq_one_letter_code
_entity_poly.pdbx_strand_id
1 'polypeptide(L)'
;MMNMRVLTLVFTLALTGCKDTLLTLHFQTPVHSHDLYKAVNDTYLNSLYTAINARGIDPEQVELELDENDNRVIHLKVSDSLGAEQRATLQALFEEIPKARAATSWEVDMVLEPDAKEAAGLSTQERQRLNHFTQPISLTLKLDPQLKMYASASAAERRQARLNGTEVETEMDCHFSADVSGPAPFKLLGITQLPGSPPERALLRYSRNTGYPPAEIPAHFLFKDASLRQKIERGEVRPWQETVILDANPAAGFTLSLEYARLGRHRLWLDQRPDWRMYRLSEDCENIIAFIGRPFSLFAGKGIDRLERVTTP
;
A
#
# COMPACT_ATOMS: atom_id res chain seq x y z
N MET A 1 -83.68 -13.52 6.10
CA MET A 1 -82.52 -14.06 6.84
C MET A 1 -81.27 -13.55 6.15
N MET A 2 -80.71 -12.41 6.59
CA MET A 2 -79.68 -12.25 7.65
C MET A 2 -78.28 -12.10 7.00
N ASN A 3 -77.80 -10.85 6.86
CA ASN A 3 -76.60 -10.24 7.47
C ASN A 3 -75.25 -10.87 7.06
N MET A 4 -74.30 -10.19 6.41
CA MET A 4 -73.52 -8.97 6.74
C MET A 4 -72.09 -9.35 7.18
N ARG A 5 -71.08 -8.62 6.64
CA ARG A 5 -69.70 -8.39 7.18
C ARG A 5 -68.71 -9.58 6.99
N VAL A 6 -67.41 -9.44 6.68
CA VAL A 6 -66.42 -8.34 6.72
C VAL A 6 -65.33 -8.57 5.64
N LEU A 7 -64.86 -7.45 5.09
CA LEU A 7 -63.56 -7.13 4.49
C LEU A 7 -62.34 -7.84 5.13
N THR A 8 -61.37 -8.34 4.35
CA THR A 8 -59.94 -8.14 4.71
C THR A 8 -59.06 -8.12 3.47
N LEU A 9 -58.69 -6.90 3.12
CA LEU A 9 -57.67 -6.50 2.18
C LEU A 9 -56.31 -6.86 2.79
N VAL A 10 -55.63 -7.91 2.31
CA VAL A 10 -54.23 -8.15 2.67
C VAL A 10 -53.36 -7.30 1.75
N PHE A 11 -53.26 -6.02 2.11
CA PHE A 11 -52.16 -5.16 1.70
C PHE A 11 -50.94 -5.63 2.48
N THR A 12 -50.18 -6.57 1.91
CA THR A 12 -48.76 -6.72 2.26
C THR A 12 -48.05 -5.48 1.73
N LEU A 13 -48.13 -4.39 2.51
CA LEU A 13 -47.20 -3.27 2.39
C LEU A 13 -45.80 -3.84 2.51
N ALA A 14 -45.02 -3.64 1.44
CA ALA A 14 -43.58 -3.67 1.51
C ALA A 14 -43.16 -2.73 2.66
N LEU A 15 -42.68 -3.32 3.75
CA LEU A 15 -41.84 -2.65 4.74
C LEU A 15 -40.49 -2.36 4.08
N THR A 16 -40.47 -1.48 3.09
CA THR A 16 -39.26 -0.70 2.81
C THR A 16 -39.24 0.36 3.89
N GLY A 17 -38.72 0.01 5.08
CA GLY A 17 -38.42 1.01 6.10
C GLY A 17 -37.58 2.11 5.45
N CYS A 18 -37.95 3.37 5.68
CA CYS A 18 -37.13 4.48 5.22
C CYS A 18 -35.73 4.29 5.82
N LYS A 19 -34.72 4.24 4.95
CA LYS A 19 -33.34 4.24 5.42
C LYS A 19 -32.84 5.67 5.40
N ASP A 20 -32.51 6.18 6.58
CA ASP A 20 -31.91 7.49 6.72
C ASP A 20 -30.41 7.40 6.45
N THR A 21 -29.87 8.42 5.77
CA THR A 21 -28.42 8.57 5.62
C THR A 21 -27.81 8.77 7.00
N LEU A 22 -26.94 7.87 7.41
CA LEU A 22 -26.19 7.98 8.67
C LEU A 22 -24.87 8.72 8.44
N LEU A 23 -24.15 8.36 7.37
CA LEU A 23 -22.82 8.87 7.06
C LEU A 23 -22.68 9.08 5.55
N THR A 24 -21.85 10.05 5.19
CA THR A 24 -21.33 10.22 3.83
C THR A 24 -19.82 9.97 3.86
N LEU A 25 -19.38 9.00 3.06
CA LEU A 25 -18.03 8.46 3.01
C LEU A 25 -17.30 9.01 1.79
N HIS A 26 -16.19 9.73 1.99
CA HIS A 26 -15.42 10.37 0.92
C HIS A 26 -14.11 9.62 0.69
N PHE A 27 -13.95 9.02 -0.49
CA PHE A 27 -12.78 8.21 -0.86
C PHE A 27 -11.77 9.00 -1.70
N GLN A 28 -10.49 8.61 -1.61
CA GLN A 28 -9.42 9.25 -2.39
C GLN A 28 -9.53 8.96 -3.91
N THR A 29 -10.02 7.78 -4.27
CA THR A 29 -10.14 7.30 -5.66
C THR A 29 -11.58 6.95 -5.99
N PRO A 30 -11.98 6.98 -7.28
CA PRO A 30 -13.33 6.61 -7.68
C PRO A 30 -13.70 5.20 -7.18
N VAL A 31 -14.95 5.05 -6.73
CA VAL A 31 -15.47 3.81 -6.12
C VAL A 31 -16.56 3.16 -6.95
N HIS A 32 -16.83 3.65 -8.15
CA HIS A 32 -17.80 3.06 -9.08
C HIS A 32 -17.21 1.87 -9.84
N SER A 33 -18.08 0.95 -10.26
CA SER A 33 -17.72 -0.13 -11.17
C SER A 33 -17.41 0.42 -12.56
N HIS A 34 -16.35 -0.08 -13.19
CA HIS A 34 -15.98 0.31 -14.55
C HIS A 34 -17.06 -0.08 -15.57
N ASP A 35 -17.69 -1.25 -15.37
CA ASP A 35 -18.71 -1.80 -16.27
C ASP A 35 -20.10 -1.19 -16.02
N LEU A 36 -20.34 -0.71 -14.79
CA LEU A 36 -21.60 -0.15 -14.34
C LEU A 36 -21.34 1.15 -13.58
N TYR A 37 -21.24 2.26 -14.31
CA TYR A 37 -20.94 3.60 -13.76
C TYR A 37 -21.85 4.06 -12.59
N LYS A 38 -23.00 3.41 -12.39
CA LYS A 38 -23.96 3.70 -11.30
C LYS A 38 -23.90 2.73 -10.12
N ALA A 39 -23.05 1.71 -10.18
CA ALA A 39 -22.87 0.74 -9.10
C ALA A 39 -21.54 0.98 -8.38
N VAL A 40 -21.52 0.72 -7.08
CA VAL A 40 -20.26 0.65 -6.31
C VAL A 40 -19.46 -0.54 -6.82
N ASN A 41 -18.15 -0.37 -7.01
CA ASN A 41 -17.23 -1.43 -7.40
C ASN A 41 -17.22 -2.57 -6.36
N ASP A 42 -17.25 -3.82 -6.83
CA ASP A 42 -17.38 -5.01 -5.98
C ASP A 42 -16.28 -5.11 -4.90
N THR A 43 -15.05 -4.68 -5.19
CA THR A 43 -13.97 -4.68 -4.20
C THR A 43 -14.28 -3.73 -3.04
N TYR A 44 -14.80 -2.53 -3.34
CA TYR A 44 -15.24 -1.59 -2.30
C TYR A 44 -16.44 -2.13 -1.54
N LEU A 45 -17.45 -2.62 -2.26
CA LEU A 45 -18.68 -3.16 -1.66
C LEU A 45 -18.38 -4.32 -0.70
N ASN A 46 -17.58 -5.29 -1.14
CA ASN A 46 -17.17 -6.44 -0.32
C ASN A 46 -16.35 -5.99 0.89
N SER A 47 -15.43 -5.03 0.72
CA SER A 47 -14.63 -4.52 1.85
C SER A 47 -15.49 -3.80 2.89
N LEU A 48 -16.48 -3.02 2.45
CA LEU A 48 -17.40 -2.28 3.32
C LEU A 48 -18.29 -3.24 4.11
N TYR A 49 -18.95 -4.18 3.44
CA TYR A 49 -19.81 -5.14 4.11
C TYR A 49 -19.06 -6.10 5.01
N THR A 50 -17.85 -6.52 4.63
CA THR A 50 -16.99 -7.34 5.50
C THR A 50 -16.66 -6.58 6.79
N ALA A 51 -16.29 -5.31 6.70
CA ALA A 51 -15.97 -4.48 7.86
C ALA A 51 -17.20 -4.23 8.77
N ILE A 52 -18.36 -3.99 8.18
CA ILE A 52 -19.63 -3.82 8.89
C ILE A 52 -20.01 -5.12 9.63
N ASN A 53 -19.99 -6.25 8.93
CA ASN A 53 -20.31 -7.56 9.49
C ASN A 53 -19.34 -7.96 10.61
N ALA A 54 -18.05 -7.63 10.48
CA ALA A 54 -17.05 -7.86 11.53
C ALA A 54 -17.34 -7.11 12.84
N ARG A 55 -18.19 -6.07 12.80
CA ARG A 55 -18.69 -5.36 14.00
C ARG A 55 -20.03 -5.91 14.50
N GLY A 56 -20.48 -7.06 14.00
CA GLY A 56 -21.73 -7.71 14.40
C GLY A 56 -22.98 -7.01 13.88
N ILE A 57 -22.86 -6.21 12.83
CA ILE A 57 -23.98 -5.51 12.19
C ILE A 57 -24.32 -6.23 10.90
N ASP A 58 -25.59 -6.60 10.76
CA ASP A 58 -26.10 -7.26 9.56
C ASP A 58 -26.00 -6.32 8.34
N PRO A 59 -25.26 -6.70 7.28
CA PRO A 59 -25.19 -5.96 6.03
C PRO A 59 -26.55 -5.60 5.42
N GLU A 60 -27.60 -6.41 5.63
CA GLU A 60 -28.94 -6.10 5.07
C GLU A 60 -29.57 -4.84 5.70
N GLN A 61 -29.12 -4.46 6.89
CA GLN A 61 -29.57 -3.24 7.58
C GLN A 61 -28.88 -1.97 7.07
N VAL A 62 -27.91 -2.12 6.16
CA VAL A 62 -27.11 -1.02 5.59
C VAL A 62 -27.26 -0.98 4.08
N GLU A 63 -27.49 0.21 3.55
CA GLU A 63 -27.49 0.47 2.11
C GLU A 63 -26.35 1.41 1.77
N LEU A 64 -25.62 1.06 0.71
CA LEU A 64 -24.49 1.82 0.20
C LEU A 64 -24.89 2.36 -1.17
N GLU A 65 -25.10 3.66 -1.24
CA GLU A 65 -25.54 4.35 -2.45
C GLU A 65 -24.42 5.27 -2.94
N LEU A 66 -24.10 5.22 -4.23
CA LEU A 66 -23.15 6.14 -4.84
C LEU A 66 -23.79 7.53 -4.94
N ASP A 67 -23.03 8.58 -4.63
CA ASP A 67 -23.48 9.96 -4.88
C ASP A 67 -23.69 10.19 -6.40
N GLU A 68 -24.76 10.89 -6.76
CA GLU A 68 -25.12 11.11 -8.17
C GLU A 68 -24.12 11.99 -8.93
N ASN A 69 -23.34 12.80 -8.23
CA ASN A 69 -22.46 13.83 -8.80
C ASN A 69 -20.98 13.61 -8.48
N ASP A 70 -20.63 12.89 -7.41
CA ASP A 70 -19.24 12.54 -7.08
C ASP A 70 -19.03 11.01 -6.97
N ASN A 71 -18.37 10.45 -7.97
CA ASN A 71 -18.09 9.02 -8.06
C ASN A 71 -17.06 8.49 -7.05
N ARG A 72 -16.64 9.31 -6.09
CA ARG A 72 -15.80 8.96 -4.94
C ARG A 72 -16.58 8.98 -3.62
N VAL A 73 -17.88 9.25 -3.66
CA VAL A 73 -18.70 9.42 -2.47
C VAL A 73 -19.72 8.29 -2.38
N ILE A 74 -19.82 7.70 -1.19
CA ILE A 74 -20.86 6.71 -0.84
C ILE A 74 -21.68 7.26 0.32
N HIS A 75 -23.00 7.29 0.16
CA HIS A 75 -23.94 7.49 1.24
C HIS A 75 -24.24 6.16 1.89
N LEU A 76 -23.96 6.08 3.19
CA LEU A 76 -24.31 4.95 4.02
C LEU A 76 -25.66 5.25 4.68
N LYS A 77 -26.70 4.55 4.23
CA LYS A 77 -28.04 4.63 4.81
C LYS A 77 -28.29 3.42 5.70
N VAL A 78 -29.02 3.61 6.78
CA VAL A 78 -29.30 2.54 7.76
C VAL A 78 -30.79 2.39 7.99
N SER A 79 -31.22 1.16 8.26
CA SER A 79 -32.59 0.87 8.71
C SER A 79 -32.91 1.59 10.03
N ASP A 80 -34.16 1.99 10.19
CA ASP A 80 -34.72 2.48 11.47
C ASP A 80 -34.59 1.46 12.61
N SER A 81 -34.51 0.16 12.27
CA SER A 81 -34.31 -0.90 13.25
C SER A 81 -32.91 -0.92 13.89
N LEU A 82 -31.94 -0.21 13.29
CA LEU A 82 -30.58 -0.16 13.79
C LEU A 82 -30.50 0.72 15.05
N GLY A 83 -30.18 0.11 16.20
CA GLY A 83 -30.15 0.79 17.49
C GLY A 83 -29.04 1.84 17.60
N ALA A 84 -29.13 2.73 18.60
CA ALA A 84 -28.17 3.81 18.80
C ALA A 84 -26.72 3.32 18.97
N GLU A 85 -26.52 2.19 19.67
CA GLU A 85 -25.19 1.58 19.87
C GLU A 85 -24.60 1.06 18.55
N GLN A 86 -25.41 0.42 17.70
CA GLN A 86 -24.97 -0.05 16.38
C GLN A 86 -24.66 1.12 15.44
N ARG A 87 -25.47 2.19 15.46
CA ARG A 87 -25.20 3.43 14.73
C ARG A 87 -23.88 4.07 15.17
N ALA A 88 -23.64 4.17 16.47
CA ALA A 88 -22.36 4.66 17.02
C ALA A 88 -21.19 3.75 16.63
N THR A 89 -21.40 2.44 16.59
CA THR A 89 -20.39 1.45 16.14
C THR A 89 -20.02 1.63 14.67
N LEU A 90 -21.01 1.86 13.78
CA LEU A 90 -20.74 2.20 12.38
C LEU A 90 -19.96 3.50 12.26
N GLN A 91 -20.39 4.55 12.96
CA GLN A 91 -19.69 5.83 12.96
C GLN A 91 -18.22 5.66 13.40
N ALA A 92 -18.00 4.97 14.52
CA ALA A 92 -16.66 4.71 15.03
C ALA A 92 -15.80 3.90 14.03
N LEU A 93 -16.37 2.88 13.38
CA LEU A 93 -15.68 2.08 12.36
C LEU A 93 -15.12 2.96 11.23
N PHE A 94 -15.93 3.85 10.68
CA PHE A 94 -15.51 4.69 9.55
C PHE A 94 -14.62 5.86 9.99
N GLU A 95 -14.87 6.46 11.15
CA GLU A 95 -14.02 7.55 11.68
C GLU A 95 -12.62 7.09 12.10
N GLU A 96 -12.44 5.81 12.40
CA GLU A 96 -11.14 5.23 12.74
C GLU A 96 -10.15 5.35 11.57
N ILE A 97 -10.64 5.28 10.33
CA ILE A 97 -9.78 5.20 9.13
C ILE A 97 -9.06 6.52 8.86
N PRO A 98 -9.72 7.69 8.80
CA PRO A 98 -9.02 8.97 8.69
C PRO A 98 -8.06 9.23 9.86
N LYS A 99 -8.42 8.78 11.08
CA LYS A 99 -7.55 8.90 12.27
C LYS A 99 -6.28 8.05 12.10
N ALA A 100 -6.41 6.80 11.64
CA ALA A 100 -5.27 5.91 11.37
C ALA A 100 -4.37 6.46 10.25
N ARG A 101 -4.97 7.06 9.20
CA ARG A 101 -4.24 7.76 8.14
C ARG A 101 -3.41 8.91 8.70
N ALA A 102 -4.01 9.78 9.51
CA ALA A 102 -3.33 10.93 10.09
C ALA A 102 -2.22 10.52 11.09
N ALA A 103 -2.37 9.37 11.74
CA ALA A 103 -1.40 8.83 12.68
C ALA A 103 -0.25 8.06 12.00
N THR A 104 -0.35 7.73 10.71
CA THR A 104 0.70 7.02 9.98
C THR A 104 1.94 7.89 9.88
N SER A 105 3.10 7.32 10.21
CA SER A 105 4.39 7.99 10.01
C SER A 105 5.17 7.35 8.87
N TRP A 106 5.72 8.17 7.99
CA TRP A 106 6.67 7.72 6.98
C TRP A 106 8.09 8.20 7.30
N GLU A 107 8.36 8.50 8.57
CA GLU A 107 9.69 8.85 9.05
C GLU A 107 10.51 7.60 9.38
N VAL A 108 11.79 7.66 9.05
CA VAL A 108 12.76 6.62 9.37
C VAL A 108 14.06 7.27 9.83
N ASP A 109 14.58 6.81 10.95
CA ASP A 109 15.88 7.23 11.45
C ASP A 109 16.94 6.25 10.96
N MET A 110 17.99 6.75 10.32
CA MET A 110 19.10 5.94 9.82
C MET A 110 20.32 6.13 10.71
N VAL A 111 20.88 5.04 11.20
CA VAL A 111 22.14 5.00 11.94
C VAL A 111 23.20 4.34 11.08
N LEU A 112 24.31 5.02 10.81
CA LEU A 112 25.44 4.43 10.09
C LEU A 112 26.34 3.64 11.05
N GLU A 113 26.68 2.40 10.68
CA GLU A 113 27.38 1.44 11.55
C GLU A 113 28.63 0.85 10.86
N PRO A 114 29.61 1.67 10.40
CA PRO A 114 30.82 1.14 9.79
C PRO A 114 31.65 0.35 10.82
N ASP A 115 32.14 -0.81 10.42
CA ASP A 115 33.13 -1.58 11.17
C ASP A 115 34.52 -0.92 11.12
N ALA A 116 35.50 -1.47 11.85
CA ALA A 116 36.84 -0.91 11.91
C ALA A 116 37.57 -0.90 10.55
N LYS A 117 37.31 -1.88 9.69
CA LYS A 117 37.92 -1.99 8.36
C LYS A 117 37.28 -1.00 7.40
N GLU A 118 35.96 -0.88 7.42
CA GLU A 118 35.18 0.06 6.64
C GLU A 118 35.55 1.50 7.03
N ALA A 119 35.60 1.80 8.32
CA ALA A 119 36.04 3.09 8.84
C ALA A 119 37.47 3.45 8.43
N ALA A 120 38.40 2.47 8.42
CA ALA A 120 39.76 2.67 7.94
C ALA A 120 39.84 2.93 6.43
N GLY A 121 38.90 2.38 5.64
CA GLY A 121 38.79 2.57 4.19
C GLY A 121 38.25 3.94 3.76
N LEU A 122 37.69 4.72 4.71
CA LEU A 122 37.17 6.06 4.43
C LEU A 122 38.29 7.08 4.23
N SER A 123 38.19 7.86 3.15
CA SER A 123 39.03 9.03 2.95
C SER A 123 38.81 10.08 4.05
N THR A 124 39.75 11.00 4.20
CA THR A 124 39.63 12.12 5.16
C THR A 124 38.35 12.93 4.90
N GLN A 125 38.00 13.17 3.63
CA GLN A 125 36.79 13.92 3.28
C GLN A 125 35.52 13.14 3.63
N GLU A 126 35.48 11.81 3.40
CA GLU A 126 34.34 10.98 3.78
C GLU A 126 34.15 10.96 5.30
N ARG A 127 35.23 10.81 6.08
CA ARG A 127 35.18 10.89 7.55
C ARG A 127 34.68 12.25 8.03
N GLN A 128 35.17 13.34 7.44
CA GLN A 128 34.69 14.69 7.79
C GLN A 128 33.21 14.88 7.46
N ARG A 129 32.75 14.38 6.30
CA ARG A 129 31.32 14.39 5.94
C ARG A 129 30.50 13.61 6.96
N LEU A 130 30.89 12.38 7.30
CA LEU A 130 30.18 11.57 8.29
C LEU A 130 30.08 12.26 9.65
N ASN A 131 31.18 12.85 10.12
CA ASN A 131 31.23 13.55 11.40
C ASN A 131 30.40 14.84 11.43
N HIS A 132 29.97 15.36 10.27
CA HIS A 132 29.12 16.54 10.19
C HIS A 132 27.64 16.23 10.47
N PHE A 133 27.20 14.98 10.26
CA PHE A 133 25.82 14.59 10.50
C PHE A 133 25.67 14.08 11.94
N THR A 134 24.71 14.66 12.66
CA THR A 134 24.25 14.09 13.93
C THR A 134 23.51 12.78 13.63
N GLN A 135 23.90 11.71 14.32
CA GLN A 135 23.19 10.42 14.29
C GLN A 135 22.10 10.42 15.37
N PRO A 136 20.91 9.85 15.13
CA PRO A 136 20.46 9.28 13.87
C PRO A 136 20.15 10.35 12.81
N ILE A 137 20.28 9.97 11.55
CA ILE A 137 19.92 10.80 10.39
C ILE A 137 18.43 10.56 10.09
N SER A 138 17.59 11.57 10.35
CA SER A 138 16.15 11.47 10.07
C SER A 138 15.86 11.64 8.59
N LEU A 139 15.15 10.67 8.02
CA LEU A 139 14.70 10.63 6.63
C LEU A 139 13.17 10.56 6.60
N THR A 140 12.58 11.05 5.52
CA THR A 140 11.14 10.94 5.25
C THR A 140 10.93 10.19 3.95
N LEU A 141 10.11 9.14 4.02
CA LEU A 141 9.66 8.35 2.90
C LEU A 141 8.37 8.96 2.35
N LYS A 142 8.27 9.07 1.03
CA LYS A 142 7.03 9.46 0.34
C LYS A 142 6.60 8.32 -0.55
N LEU A 143 5.58 7.58 -0.12
CA LEU A 143 5.04 6.45 -0.87
C LEU A 143 4.48 6.89 -2.23
N ASP A 144 4.87 6.21 -3.30
CA ASP A 144 4.17 6.23 -4.59
C ASP A 144 2.91 5.37 -4.44
N PRO A 145 1.70 5.93 -4.64
CA PRO A 145 0.46 5.15 -4.59
C PRO A 145 0.38 4.12 -5.74
N GLN A 146 1.20 4.25 -6.78
CA GLN A 146 1.30 3.25 -7.84
C GLN A 146 2.18 2.09 -7.42
N LEU A 147 1.56 0.91 -7.36
CA LEU A 147 2.27 -0.34 -7.16
C LEU A 147 3.23 -0.63 -8.30
N LYS A 148 4.40 -1.16 -7.96
CA LYS A 148 5.37 -1.65 -8.95
C LYS A 148 5.45 -3.18 -8.85
N MET A 149 5.72 -3.78 -9.98
CA MET A 149 6.14 -5.18 -10.06
C MET A 149 7.56 -5.23 -10.56
N TYR A 150 8.36 -6.10 -9.95
CA TYR A 150 9.71 -6.36 -10.40
C TYR A 150 9.88 -7.83 -10.76
N ALA A 151 10.66 -8.06 -11.81
CA ALA A 151 11.08 -9.39 -12.23
C ALA A 151 12.54 -9.58 -11.81
N SER A 152 12.84 -10.66 -11.11
CA SER A 152 14.20 -11.00 -10.64
C SER A 152 15.18 -11.37 -11.76
N ALA A 153 14.69 -11.60 -12.99
CA ALA A 153 15.54 -11.91 -14.15
C ALA A 153 16.64 -10.86 -14.39
N SER A 154 17.87 -11.34 -14.50
CA SER A 154 19.06 -10.54 -14.75
C SER A 154 19.06 -9.87 -16.13
N ALA A 155 19.86 -8.81 -16.29
CA ALA A 155 20.05 -8.16 -17.59
C ALA A 155 20.59 -9.13 -18.66
N ALA A 156 21.41 -10.10 -18.26
CA ALA A 156 21.95 -11.13 -19.16
C ALA A 156 20.85 -12.08 -19.66
N GLU A 157 20.00 -12.58 -18.76
CA GLU A 157 18.86 -13.45 -19.12
C GLU A 157 17.88 -12.73 -20.02
N ARG A 158 17.52 -11.48 -19.69
CA ARG A 158 16.65 -10.63 -20.52
C ARG A 158 17.23 -10.42 -21.92
N ARG A 159 18.54 -10.14 -22.02
CA ARG A 159 19.23 -9.96 -23.29
C ARG A 159 19.22 -11.25 -24.10
N GLN A 160 19.54 -12.38 -23.48
CA GLN A 160 19.58 -13.68 -24.16
C GLN A 160 18.21 -14.09 -24.68
N ALA A 161 17.16 -13.92 -23.87
CA ALA A 161 15.78 -14.21 -24.26
C ALA A 161 15.29 -13.31 -25.40
N ARG A 162 15.66 -12.03 -25.40
CA ARG A 162 15.40 -11.12 -26.53
C ARG A 162 16.09 -11.62 -27.81
N LEU A 163 17.37 -11.99 -27.74
CA LEU A 163 18.13 -12.48 -28.90
C LEU A 163 17.56 -13.78 -29.46
N ASN A 164 17.12 -14.68 -28.58
CA ASN A 164 16.57 -15.98 -28.95
C ASN A 164 15.07 -15.91 -29.33
N GLY A 165 14.42 -14.75 -29.11
CA GLY A 165 12.97 -14.64 -29.28
C GLY A 165 12.21 -15.59 -28.37
N THR A 166 12.63 -15.74 -27.11
CA THR A 166 11.97 -16.61 -26.11
C THR A 166 11.49 -15.82 -24.89
N GLU A 167 10.54 -16.38 -24.16
CA GLU A 167 10.15 -15.90 -22.84
C GLU A 167 11.25 -16.17 -21.80
N VAL A 168 11.24 -15.41 -20.71
CA VAL A 168 12.09 -15.61 -19.53
C VAL A 168 11.26 -16.21 -18.41
N GLU A 169 11.78 -17.26 -17.77
CA GLU A 169 11.23 -17.73 -16.50
C GLU A 169 11.84 -16.89 -15.37
N THR A 170 11.00 -16.16 -14.63
CA THR A 170 11.42 -15.20 -13.60
C THR A 170 10.53 -15.32 -12.38
N GLU A 171 11.06 -15.00 -11.20
CA GLU A 171 10.21 -14.67 -10.05
C GLU A 171 9.65 -13.25 -10.25
N MET A 172 8.40 -13.05 -9.85
CA MET A 172 7.68 -11.79 -9.92
C MET A 172 7.28 -11.36 -8.53
N ASP A 173 7.61 -10.13 -8.17
CA ASP A 173 7.40 -9.59 -6.82
C ASP A 173 6.62 -8.27 -6.89
N CYS A 174 5.79 -8.02 -5.88
CA CYS A 174 5.01 -6.80 -5.72
C CYS A 174 5.68 -5.86 -4.72
N HIS A 175 5.78 -4.58 -5.11
CA HIS A 175 6.51 -3.59 -4.33
C HIS A 175 5.76 -2.26 -4.22
N PHE A 176 5.98 -1.59 -3.09
CA PHE A 176 5.79 -0.15 -2.98
C PHE A 176 7.09 0.55 -3.34
N SER A 177 6.99 1.64 -4.10
CA SER A 177 8.09 2.59 -4.24
C SER A 177 7.88 3.73 -3.27
N ALA A 178 8.95 4.22 -2.66
CA ALA A 178 8.92 5.41 -1.83
C ALA A 178 10.11 6.30 -2.14
N ASP A 179 9.85 7.57 -2.48
CA ASP A 179 10.92 8.55 -2.62
C ASP A 179 11.49 8.89 -1.25
N VAL A 180 12.81 8.89 -1.12
CA VAL A 180 13.47 9.22 0.14
C VAL A 180 13.95 10.66 0.11
N SER A 181 13.57 11.40 1.14
CA SER A 181 13.96 12.79 1.35
C SER A 181 14.66 12.94 2.69
N GLY A 182 15.60 13.88 2.78
CA GLY A 182 16.33 14.18 4.02
C GLY A 182 17.82 14.46 3.80
N PRO A 183 18.53 14.82 4.88
CA PRO A 183 19.96 15.07 4.85
C PRO A 183 20.73 13.76 4.65
N ALA A 184 21.10 13.42 3.41
CA ALA A 184 21.95 12.26 3.13
C ALA A 184 23.45 12.63 3.14
N PRO A 185 24.31 11.89 3.85
CA PRO A 185 25.75 12.18 3.92
C PRO A 185 26.47 11.93 2.60
N PHE A 186 25.87 11.14 1.72
CA PHE A 186 26.39 10.76 0.42
C PHE A 186 25.28 10.73 -0.63
N LYS A 187 25.68 10.77 -1.90
CA LYS A 187 24.79 10.40 -3.00
C LYS A 187 24.59 8.89 -2.97
N LEU A 188 23.43 8.45 -2.46
CA LEU A 188 23.04 7.05 -2.45
C LEU A 188 22.84 6.53 -3.87
N LEU A 189 23.26 5.28 -4.09
CA LEU A 189 23.14 4.54 -5.34
C LEU A 189 22.25 3.31 -5.20
N GLY A 190 22.04 2.81 -3.97
CA GLY A 190 21.18 1.68 -3.70
C GLY A 190 21.27 1.24 -2.24
N ILE A 191 20.30 0.42 -1.83
CA ILE A 191 20.27 -0.23 -0.52
C ILE A 191 20.02 -1.72 -0.75
N THR A 192 20.77 -2.56 -0.05
CA THR A 192 20.57 -4.01 -0.08
C THR A 192 20.51 -4.55 1.34
N GLN A 193 19.79 -5.66 1.54
CA GLN A 193 19.74 -6.33 2.83
C GLN A 193 21.16 -6.72 3.26
N LEU A 194 21.54 -6.41 4.51
CA LEU A 194 22.80 -6.89 5.08
C LEU A 194 22.67 -8.41 5.34
N PRO A 195 23.50 -9.27 4.71
CA PRO A 195 23.35 -10.72 4.85
C PRO A 195 23.45 -11.19 6.29
N GLY A 196 22.57 -12.12 6.68
CA GLY A 196 22.55 -12.71 8.03
C GLY A 196 22.17 -11.73 9.15
N SER A 197 21.66 -10.54 8.83
CA SER A 197 21.24 -9.52 9.79
C SER A 197 19.71 -9.35 9.82
N PRO A 198 19.15 -8.71 10.86
CA PRO A 198 17.73 -8.36 10.92
C PRO A 198 17.29 -7.50 9.71
N PRO A 199 15.99 -7.51 9.36
CA PRO A 199 15.44 -6.74 8.25
C PRO A 199 15.69 -5.23 8.34
N GLU A 200 15.96 -4.68 9.51
CA GLU A 200 16.24 -3.26 9.73
C GLU A 200 17.67 -2.87 9.35
N ARG A 201 18.58 -3.85 9.17
CA ARG A 201 19.98 -3.60 8.83
C ARG A 201 20.23 -3.82 7.34
N ALA A 202 20.91 -2.86 6.73
CA ALA A 202 21.15 -2.83 5.29
C ALA A 202 22.58 -2.37 4.96
N LEU A 203 23.03 -2.65 3.74
CA LEU A 203 24.21 -2.07 3.13
C LEU A 203 23.80 -0.91 2.23
N LEU A 204 24.26 0.29 2.57
CA LEU A 204 24.10 1.48 1.75
C LEU A 204 25.22 1.56 0.73
N ARG A 205 24.87 1.46 -0.55
CA ARG A 205 25.80 1.71 -1.65
C ARG A 205 25.76 3.19 -2.01
N TYR A 206 26.92 3.84 -2.04
CA TYR A 206 27.01 5.28 -2.30
C TYR A 206 28.12 5.63 -3.29
N SER A 207 27.93 6.76 -4.00
CA SER A 207 28.92 7.30 -4.91
C SER A 207 30.05 7.95 -4.12
N ARG A 208 31.28 7.54 -4.42
CA ARG A 208 32.47 8.27 -4.03
C ARG A 208 32.72 9.43 -5.01
N ASN A 209 33.75 10.23 -4.74
CA ASN A 209 34.21 11.26 -5.68
C ASN A 209 34.54 10.63 -7.05
N THR A 210 34.54 11.47 -8.09
CA THR A 210 34.80 11.06 -9.48
C THR A 210 36.07 10.22 -9.61
N GLY A 211 35.96 9.08 -10.30
CA GLY A 211 37.07 8.16 -10.56
C GLY A 211 37.26 7.02 -9.55
N TYR A 212 36.48 6.99 -8.46
CA TYR A 212 36.49 5.88 -7.50
C TYR A 212 35.28 4.97 -7.67
N PRO A 213 35.42 3.65 -7.46
CA PRO A 213 34.28 2.76 -7.43
C PRO A 213 33.33 3.15 -6.29
N PRO A 214 32.02 2.85 -6.41
CA PRO A 214 31.08 2.96 -5.30
C PRO A 214 31.60 2.24 -4.06
N ALA A 215 31.30 2.80 -2.89
CA ALA A 215 31.56 2.17 -1.61
C ALA A 215 30.25 1.74 -0.96
N GLU A 216 30.37 0.88 0.04
CA GLU A 216 29.27 0.37 0.84
C GLU A 216 29.53 0.68 2.30
N ILE A 217 28.47 1.00 3.04
CA ILE A 217 28.52 1.22 4.48
C ILE A 217 27.28 0.59 5.14
N PRO A 218 27.44 -0.23 6.20
CA PRO A 218 26.32 -0.76 6.94
C PRO A 218 25.51 0.36 7.60
N ALA A 219 24.20 0.17 7.64
CA ALA A 219 23.28 1.07 8.29
C ALA A 219 22.13 0.30 8.95
N HIS A 220 21.56 0.91 9.98
CA HIS A 220 20.39 0.43 10.70
C HIS A 220 19.27 1.47 10.57
N PHE A 221 18.10 1.01 10.12
CA PHE A 221 16.92 1.84 9.87
C PHE A 221 15.85 1.60 10.92
N LEU A 222 15.47 2.68 11.60
CA LEU A 222 14.47 2.68 12.67
C LEU A 222 13.19 3.34 12.15
N PHE A 223 12.29 2.53 11.59
CA PHE A 223 10.99 2.99 11.10
C PHE A 223 10.13 3.49 12.27
N LYS A 224 9.56 4.69 12.17
CA LYS A 224 8.78 5.28 13.27
C LYS A 224 7.37 4.72 13.39
N ASP A 225 6.77 4.29 12.27
CA ASP A 225 5.45 3.71 12.27
C ASP A 225 5.42 2.31 12.90
N ALA A 226 4.55 2.13 13.89
CA ALA A 226 4.46 0.88 14.63
C ALA A 226 3.90 -0.28 13.78
N SER A 227 2.94 0.02 12.88
CA SER A 227 2.34 -0.99 12.03
C SER A 227 3.34 -1.46 10.97
N LEU A 228 4.08 -0.53 10.35
CA LEU A 228 5.17 -0.86 9.42
C LEU A 228 6.24 -1.72 10.10
N ARG A 229 6.72 -1.33 11.28
CA ARG A 229 7.71 -2.12 12.04
C ARG A 229 7.23 -3.53 12.31
N GLN A 230 6.01 -3.70 12.82
CA GLN A 230 5.46 -5.01 13.12
C GLN A 230 5.40 -5.92 11.88
N LYS A 231 5.09 -5.35 10.72
CA LYS A 231 5.06 -6.09 9.44
C LYS A 231 6.45 -6.50 8.97
N ILE A 232 7.43 -5.63 9.14
CA ILE A 232 8.84 -5.93 8.84
C ILE A 232 9.36 -7.04 9.77
N GLU A 233 9.11 -6.92 11.08
CA GLU A 233 9.51 -7.91 12.08
C GLU A 233 8.89 -9.31 11.82
N ARG A 234 7.65 -9.34 11.32
CA ARG A 234 6.95 -10.59 10.94
C ARG A 234 7.35 -11.13 9.57
N GLY A 235 8.17 -10.40 8.81
CA GLY A 235 8.54 -10.76 7.44
C GLY A 235 7.40 -10.62 6.42
N GLU A 236 6.31 -9.94 6.77
CA GLU A 236 5.21 -9.64 5.84
C GLU A 236 5.63 -8.57 4.81
N VAL A 237 6.58 -7.72 5.17
CA VAL A 237 7.16 -6.69 4.30
C VAL A 237 8.68 -6.72 4.42
N ARG A 238 9.37 -6.68 3.29
CA ARG A 238 10.84 -6.63 3.25
C ARG A 238 11.27 -5.25 2.77
N PRO A 239 11.98 -4.48 3.61
CA PRO A 239 12.31 -3.10 3.25
C PRO A 239 13.45 -2.99 2.24
N TRP A 240 14.29 -4.03 2.15
CA TRP A 240 15.47 -4.05 1.29
C TRP A 240 15.43 -5.24 0.35
N GLN A 241 15.87 -5.01 -0.88
CA GLN A 241 16.04 -6.05 -1.87
C GLN A 241 17.37 -6.78 -1.64
N GLU A 242 17.44 -8.04 -2.10
CA GLU A 242 18.69 -8.82 -2.11
C GLU A 242 19.65 -8.36 -3.20
N THR A 243 19.10 -7.81 -4.29
CA THR A 243 19.86 -7.31 -5.44
C THR A 243 19.46 -5.87 -5.72
N VAL A 244 20.44 -5.00 -6.00
CA VAL A 244 20.18 -3.62 -6.41
C VAL A 244 19.38 -3.62 -7.71
N ILE A 245 18.10 -3.27 -7.65
CA ILE A 245 17.36 -2.87 -8.85
C ILE A 245 17.87 -1.47 -9.21
N LEU A 246 18.62 -1.40 -10.31
CA LEU A 246 19.07 -0.13 -10.85
C LEU A 246 17.84 0.62 -11.34
N ASP A 247 17.50 1.71 -10.66
CA ASP A 247 16.49 2.64 -11.17
C ASP A 247 16.89 3.08 -12.58
N ALA A 248 15.92 3.04 -13.50
CA ALA A 248 16.15 3.38 -14.89
C ALA A 248 16.53 4.87 -15.09
N ASN A 249 16.42 5.70 -14.03
CA ASN A 249 16.70 7.12 -14.07
C ASN A 249 17.71 7.58 -12.99
N PRO A 250 19.01 7.66 -13.31
CA PRO A 250 20.04 8.14 -12.38
C PRO A 250 19.97 9.64 -12.03
N ALA A 251 19.01 10.38 -12.61
CA ALA A 251 18.70 11.77 -12.26
C ALA A 251 17.52 11.90 -11.28
N ALA A 252 16.71 10.84 -11.11
CA ALA A 252 15.74 10.79 -10.03
C ALA A 252 16.48 10.60 -8.69
N GLY A 253 15.90 11.10 -7.60
CA GLY A 253 16.46 10.92 -6.26
C GLY A 253 16.57 9.45 -5.86
N PHE A 254 16.94 9.19 -4.61
CA PHE A 254 16.97 7.83 -4.10
C PHE A 254 15.54 7.33 -3.84
N THR A 255 15.13 6.25 -4.51
CA THR A 255 13.85 5.58 -4.28
C THR A 255 14.08 4.26 -3.53
N LEU A 256 13.30 4.05 -2.49
CA LEU A 256 13.25 2.85 -1.67
C LEU A 256 12.14 1.93 -2.21
N SER A 257 12.39 0.62 -2.24
CA SER A 257 11.40 -0.35 -2.69
C SER A 257 11.08 -1.37 -1.59
N LEU A 258 9.85 -1.34 -1.08
CA LEU A 258 9.34 -2.26 -0.06
C LEU A 258 8.64 -3.44 -0.75
N GLU A 259 9.23 -4.63 -0.70
CA GLU A 259 8.59 -5.88 -1.16
C GLU A 259 7.50 -6.27 -0.17
N TYR A 260 6.28 -6.55 -0.63
CA TYR A 260 5.18 -6.98 0.24
C TYR A 260 4.54 -8.29 -0.21
N ALA A 261 4.86 -8.79 -1.40
CA ALA A 261 4.37 -10.07 -1.86
C ALA A 261 5.27 -10.64 -2.95
N ARG A 262 5.33 -11.96 -3.00
CA ARG A 262 5.92 -12.72 -4.10
C ARG A 262 4.80 -13.44 -4.85
N LEU A 263 4.71 -13.21 -6.15
CA LEU A 263 3.73 -13.85 -7.04
C LEU A 263 4.23 -15.20 -7.57
N GLY A 264 5.46 -15.59 -7.25
CA GLY A 264 6.08 -16.84 -7.68
C GLY A 264 6.72 -16.75 -9.06
N ARG A 265 7.05 -17.92 -9.63
CA ARG A 265 7.72 -18.02 -10.93
C ARG A 265 6.70 -17.95 -12.06
N HIS A 266 6.98 -17.09 -13.03
CA HIS A 266 6.19 -16.91 -14.25
C HIS A 266 7.08 -16.95 -15.47
N ARG A 267 6.53 -17.40 -16.59
CA ARG A 267 7.19 -17.36 -17.89
C ARG A 267 6.60 -16.21 -18.70
N LEU A 268 7.39 -15.17 -18.95
CA LEU A 268 6.92 -13.88 -19.46
C LEU A 268 7.83 -13.33 -20.56
N TRP A 269 7.27 -12.49 -21.42
CA TRP A 269 8.05 -11.62 -22.28
C TRP A 269 8.52 -10.40 -21.48
N LEU A 270 9.80 -10.41 -21.06
CA LEU A 270 10.40 -9.33 -20.27
C LEU A 270 11.11 -8.26 -21.12
N ASP A 271 10.77 -8.17 -22.40
CA ASP A 271 11.18 -7.07 -23.26
C ASP A 271 10.05 -6.04 -23.40
N GLN A 272 10.11 -5.16 -24.40
CA GLN A 272 9.09 -4.11 -24.58
C GLN A 272 7.83 -4.61 -25.31
N ARG A 273 7.69 -5.93 -25.52
CA ARG A 273 6.47 -6.48 -26.10
C ARG A 273 5.36 -6.48 -25.05
N PRO A 274 4.11 -6.13 -25.44
CA PRO A 274 2.97 -6.28 -24.55
C PRO A 274 2.79 -7.75 -24.15
N ASP A 275 2.70 -8.00 -22.84
CA ASP A 275 2.37 -9.30 -22.29
C ASP A 275 1.14 -9.15 -21.40
N TRP A 276 0.00 -9.67 -21.85
CA TRP A 276 -1.27 -9.49 -21.15
C TRP A 276 -1.28 -10.12 -19.75
N ARG A 277 -0.42 -11.11 -19.49
CA ARG A 277 -0.26 -11.74 -18.16
C ARG A 277 0.24 -10.73 -17.13
N MET A 278 0.98 -9.71 -17.56
CA MET A 278 1.41 -8.61 -16.67
C MET A 278 0.22 -7.83 -16.11
N TYR A 279 -0.88 -7.67 -16.85
CA TYR A 279 -2.08 -7.01 -16.30
C TYR A 279 -2.69 -7.81 -15.15
N ARG A 280 -2.80 -9.14 -15.31
CA ARG A 280 -3.32 -10.01 -14.25
C ARG A 280 -2.43 -9.98 -13.01
N LEU A 281 -1.12 -10.06 -13.17
CA LEU A 281 -0.18 -9.96 -12.05
C LEU A 281 -0.27 -8.60 -11.35
N SER A 282 -0.53 -7.53 -12.10
CA SER A 282 -0.77 -6.20 -11.51
C SER A 282 -2.04 -6.18 -10.66
N GLU A 283 -3.13 -6.79 -11.12
CA GLU A 283 -4.36 -6.92 -10.33
C GLU A 283 -4.14 -7.77 -9.08
N ASP A 284 -3.36 -8.86 -9.18
CA ASP A 284 -2.99 -9.68 -8.02
C ASP A 284 -2.25 -8.83 -6.97
N CYS A 285 -1.28 -8.00 -7.38
CA CYS A 285 -0.61 -7.06 -6.48
C CYS A 285 -1.59 -6.07 -5.81
N GLU A 286 -2.52 -5.48 -6.57
CA GLU A 286 -3.53 -4.58 -6.02
C GLU A 286 -4.43 -5.25 -4.99
N ASN A 287 -4.83 -6.50 -5.24
CA ASN A 287 -5.68 -7.27 -4.34
C ASN A 287 -4.95 -7.67 -3.06
N ILE A 288 -3.66 -7.99 -3.14
CA ILE A 288 -2.85 -8.37 -1.97
C ILE A 288 -2.71 -7.22 -0.96
N ILE A 289 -2.76 -5.95 -1.40
CA ILE A 289 -2.69 -4.81 -0.48
C ILE A 289 -3.76 -4.91 0.62
N ALA A 290 -4.99 -5.33 0.29
CA ALA A 290 -6.07 -5.41 1.27
C ALA A 290 -5.73 -6.41 2.40
N PHE A 291 -4.98 -7.46 2.09
CA PHE A 291 -4.51 -8.45 3.06
C PHE A 291 -3.29 -7.97 3.85
N ILE A 292 -2.37 -7.26 3.20
CA ILE A 292 -1.26 -6.60 3.89
C ILE A 292 -1.83 -5.56 4.86
N GLY A 293 -2.86 -4.81 4.48
CA GLY A 293 -3.52 -3.85 5.36
C GLY A 293 -2.65 -2.64 5.70
N ARG A 294 -2.97 -2.01 6.84
CA ARG A 294 -2.38 -0.73 7.26
C ARG A 294 -0.89 -0.89 7.64
N PRO A 295 -0.02 0.08 7.33
CA PRO A 295 -0.37 1.41 6.84
C PRO A 295 -0.58 1.47 5.32
N PHE A 296 -0.19 0.45 4.56
CA PHE A 296 -0.17 0.48 3.10
C PHE A 296 -1.54 0.63 2.44
N SER A 297 -2.54 -0.13 2.90
CA SER A 297 -3.92 -0.07 2.40
C SER A 297 -4.57 1.30 2.53
N LEU A 298 -4.05 2.16 3.43
CA LEU A 298 -4.49 3.54 3.52
C LEU A 298 -4.10 4.32 2.26
N PHE A 299 -2.93 4.06 1.67
CA PHE A 299 -2.36 4.91 0.61
C PHE A 299 -2.38 4.29 -0.79
N ALA A 300 -2.66 2.99 -0.91
CA ALA A 300 -2.65 2.28 -2.17
C ALA A 300 -3.74 1.20 -2.23
N GLY A 301 -4.00 0.68 -3.43
CA GLY A 301 -4.99 -0.38 -3.66
C GLY A 301 -6.43 0.13 -3.67
N LYS A 302 -7.37 -0.80 -3.42
CA LYS A 302 -8.82 -0.58 -3.45
C LYS A 302 -9.45 -1.11 -2.16
N GLY A 303 -10.49 -0.44 -1.68
CA GLY A 303 -11.28 -0.87 -0.52
C GLY A 303 -11.48 0.21 0.54
N ILE A 304 -12.04 -0.20 1.68
CA ILE A 304 -12.47 0.68 2.77
C ILE A 304 -11.36 1.62 3.29
N ASP A 305 -10.10 1.18 3.33
CA ASP A 305 -8.98 1.99 3.82
C ASP A 305 -8.62 3.17 2.90
N ARG A 306 -9.18 3.23 1.68
CA ARG A 306 -9.08 4.39 0.78
C ARG A 306 -9.99 5.55 1.19
N LEU A 307 -10.77 5.38 2.27
CA LEU A 307 -11.55 6.43 2.91
C LEU A 307 -10.61 7.55 3.42
N GLU A 308 -10.94 8.78 3.06
CA GLU A 308 -10.19 9.97 3.44
C GLU A 308 -10.92 10.76 4.52
N ARG A 309 -12.26 10.82 4.42
CA ARG A 309 -13.08 11.64 5.30
C ARG A 309 -14.48 11.06 5.46
N VAL A 310 -15.07 11.30 6.63
CA VAL A 310 -16.45 10.96 6.97
C VAL A 310 -17.18 12.26 7.32
N THR A 311 -18.41 12.41 6.85
CA THR A 311 -19.31 13.50 7.26
C THR A 311 -20.66 12.95 7.69
N THR A 312 -21.26 13.57 8.70
CA THR A 312 -22.67 13.36 9.04
C THR A 312 -23.55 14.29 8.20
N PRO A 313 -24.82 13.91 7.94
CA PRO A 313 -25.80 14.76 7.26
C PRO A 313 -25.98 16.14 7.92
#